data_AF-A0AAU2UTB1-F1
#
_entry.id   AF-A0AAU2UTB1-F1
#
_cell.length_a   1.000
_cell.length_b   1.000
_cell.length_c   1.000
_cell.angle_alpha   90.00
_cell.angle_beta   90.00
_cell.angle_gamma   90.00
#
_symmetry.space_group_name_H-M   'P 1'
#
loop_
_entity.id
_entity.type
_entity.pdbx_description
1 polymer ?
#
loop_
_entity_poly.entity_id
_entity_poly.type
_entity_poly.pdbx_seq_one_letter_code
_entity_poly.pdbx_strand_id
1 'polypeptide(L)'
;MLSRPSRLPGSSRAGGTILVADVALGIEGGLVRLEVDEQGRALGHFTATAGRFMAARSEARTYAVPQRPERAAETGTWPSPVTAADVRSHYPFRLLLALYLPGAEIVYHVDESGAMALQIQGPDGSWARLPLAGDAVSTVTCGGDPGLRTRFEDAWRWWNDSGRPSHDRFGYAREADGTAYVWHIPDGTRWDIPV
;
A
#
# COMPACT_ATOMS: atom_id res chain seq x y z
N MET A 1 -14.36 -58.72 -20.70
CA MET A 1 -14.11 -57.34 -21.17
C MET A 1 -14.29 -56.42 -19.96
N LEU A 2 -13.19 -56.09 -19.28
CA LEU A 2 -13.18 -55.33 -18.02
C LEU A 2 -13.02 -53.84 -18.36
N SER A 3 -14.03 -53.03 -18.01
CA SER A 3 -13.98 -51.57 -18.18
C SER A 3 -13.18 -50.96 -17.04
N ARG A 4 -12.11 -50.23 -17.36
CA ARG A 4 -11.29 -49.45 -16.42
C ARG A 4 -12.08 -48.22 -15.94
N PRO A 5 -12.08 -47.88 -14.65
CA PRO A 5 -12.52 -46.56 -14.22
C PRO A 5 -11.44 -45.53 -14.56
N SER A 6 -11.87 -44.49 -15.28
CA SER A 6 -11.15 -43.24 -15.54
C SER A 6 -10.80 -42.57 -14.20
N ARG A 7 -9.51 -42.47 -13.90
CA ARG A 7 -9.01 -41.66 -12.78
C ARG A 7 -9.27 -40.19 -13.10
N LEU A 8 -10.04 -39.52 -12.24
CA LEU A 8 -10.01 -38.07 -12.11
C LEU A 8 -8.55 -37.64 -11.82
N PRO A 9 -8.04 -36.54 -12.40
CA PRO A 9 -6.76 -35.99 -11.97
C PRO A 9 -6.88 -35.63 -10.49
N GLY A 10 -6.01 -36.22 -9.67
CA GLY A 10 -5.93 -35.90 -8.26
C GLY A 10 -5.63 -34.42 -8.09
N SER A 11 -6.39 -33.75 -7.23
CA SER A 11 -5.89 -32.54 -6.57
C SER A 11 -4.71 -32.98 -5.71
N SER A 12 -3.51 -32.88 -6.26
CA SER A 12 -2.28 -32.91 -5.49
C SER A 12 -2.28 -31.63 -4.65
N ARG A 13 -2.70 -31.71 -3.40
CA ARG A 13 -2.21 -30.79 -2.37
C ARG A 13 -0.73 -31.09 -2.16
N ALA A 14 0.11 -30.54 -3.02
CA ALA A 14 1.55 -30.57 -2.83
C ALA A 14 1.89 -29.54 -1.74
N GLY A 15 2.28 -30.03 -0.57
CA GLY A 15 3.30 -29.51 0.36
C GLY A 15 3.58 -28.01 0.52
N GLY A 16 2.68 -27.08 0.21
CA GLY A 16 2.96 -25.65 0.33
C GLY A 16 3.21 -25.23 1.77
N THR A 17 4.25 -24.42 2.00
CA THR A 17 4.50 -23.83 3.33
C THR A 17 3.59 -22.63 3.51
N ILE A 18 2.79 -22.60 4.58
CA ILE A 18 1.95 -21.45 4.91
C ILE A 18 2.77 -20.48 5.77
N LEU A 19 2.88 -19.24 5.32
CA LEU A 19 3.53 -18.16 6.04
C LEU A 19 2.54 -17.02 6.30
N VAL A 20 2.73 -16.33 7.43
CA VAL A 20 2.13 -15.02 7.66
C VAL A 20 3.27 -14.02 7.69
N ALA A 21 3.28 -13.08 6.75
CA ALA A 21 4.32 -12.06 6.61
C ALA A 21 3.73 -10.66 6.75
N ASP A 22 4.50 -9.71 7.29
CA ASP A 22 4.18 -8.28 7.26
C ASP A 22 4.81 -7.67 6.01
N VAL A 23 3.99 -7.20 5.08
CA VAL A 23 4.44 -6.50 3.87
C VAL A 23 4.36 -5.01 4.15
N ALA A 24 5.49 -4.31 4.19
CA ALA A 24 5.57 -2.87 4.37
C ALA A 24 5.79 -2.16 3.04
N LEU A 25 4.87 -1.25 2.65
CA LEU A 25 4.93 -0.51 1.37
C LEU A 25 5.12 1.00 1.56
N GLY A 26 5.72 1.43 2.67
CA GLY A 26 5.97 2.85 2.99
C GLY A 26 4.79 3.54 3.67
N ILE A 27 3.70 3.81 2.93
CA ILE A 27 2.48 4.44 3.46
C ILE A 27 1.70 3.50 4.38
N GLU A 28 1.41 2.30 3.89
CA GLU A 28 0.72 1.26 4.63
C GLU A 28 1.17 -0.11 4.14
N GLY A 29 0.84 -1.13 4.90
CA GLY A 29 1.16 -2.51 4.59
C GLY A 29 0.06 -3.44 5.04
N GLY A 30 0.43 -4.67 5.36
CA GLY A 30 -0.47 -5.55 6.07
C GLY A 30 0.06 -6.96 6.19
N LEU A 31 -0.60 -7.73 7.04
CA LEU A 31 -0.36 -9.15 7.16
C LEU A 31 -0.93 -9.87 5.94
N VAL A 32 -0.07 -10.62 5.27
CA VAL A 32 -0.45 -11.51 4.16
C VAL A 32 -0.32 -12.96 4.58
N ARG A 33 -1.32 -13.77 4.27
CA ARG A 33 -1.26 -15.23 4.41
C ARG A 33 -0.85 -15.82 3.07
N LEU A 34 0.36 -16.34 2.99
CA LEU A 34 0.95 -16.85 1.75
C LEU A 34 1.08 -18.38 1.79
N GLU A 35 0.92 -18.99 0.63
CA GLU A 35 1.35 -20.35 0.34
C GLU A 35 2.55 -20.27 -0.59
N VAL A 36 3.64 -20.94 -0.21
CA VAL A 36 4.86 -21.02 -1.03
C VAL A 36 4.90 -22.37 -1.73
N ASP A 37 4.97 -22.36 -3.05
CA ASP A 37 5.06 -23.58 -3.86
C ASP A 37 6.50 -24.13 -3.97
N GLU A 38 6.64 -25.29 -4.61
CA GLU A 38 7.94 -25.96 -4.79
C GLU A 38 8.93 -25.16 -5.65
N GLN A 39 8.43 -24.20 -6.44
CA GLN A 39 9.22 -23.31 -7.29
C GLN A 39 9.64 -22.03 -6.55
N GLY A 40 9.23 -21.86 -5.29
CA GLY A 40 9.56 -20.69 -4.46
C GLY A 40 8.68 -19.48 -4.71
N ARG A 41 7.58 -19.62 -5.47
CA ARG A 41 6.60 -18.55 -5.63
C ARG A 41 5.69 -18.52 -4.40
N ALA A 42 5.50 -17.33 -3.85
CA ALA A 42 4.62 -17.10 -2.71
C ALA A 42 3.34 -16.39 -3.18
N LEU A 43 2.18 -16.97 -2.93
CA LEU A 43 0.89 -16.44 -3.36
C LEU A 43 -0.12 -16.44 -2.21
N GLY A 44 -0.90 -15.38 -2.08
CA GLY A 44 -1.93 -15.32 -1.06
C GLY A 44 -2.72 -14.02 -1.04
N HIS A 45 -3.26 -13.69 0.13
CA HIS A 45 -4.09 -12.50 0.32
C HIS A 45 -3.76 -11.79 1.62
N PHE A 46 -4.00 -10.48 1.62
CA PHE A 46 -3.99 -9.68 2.84
C PHE A 46 -5.09 -10.17 3.78
N THR A 47 -4.82 -10.13 5.07
CA THR A 47 -5.83 -10.43 6.09
C THR A 47 -6.71 -9.21 6.36
N ALA A 48 -7.90 -9.42 6.90
CA ALA A 48 -8.76 -8.31 7.33
C ALA A 48 -8.20 -7.54 8.54
N THR A 49 -7.23 -8.13 9.25
CA THR A 49 -6.64 -7.54 10.45
C THR A 49 -5.56 -6.54 10.06
N ALA A 50 -5.74 -5.27 10.45
CA ALA A 50 -4.72 -4.22 10.36
C ALA A 50 -3.58 -4.41 11.40
N GLY A 51 -3.23 -5.65 11.71
CA GLY A 51 -2.10 -5.97 12.56
C GLY A 51 -0.81 -5.74 11.79
N ARG A 52 0.25 -5.34 12.47
CA ARG A 52 1.61 -5.29 11.94
C ARG A 52 2.52 -5.98 12.93
N PHE A 53 3.52 -6.72 12.45
CA PHE A 53 4.50 -7.29 13.37
C PHE A 53 5.44 -6.16 13.78
N MET A 54 5.44 -5.80 15.07
CA MET A 54 6.51 -4.94 15.57
C MET A 54 7.78 -5.79 15.69
N ALA A 55 8.91 -5.23 15.27
CA ALA A 55 10.21 -5.86 15.52
C ALA A 55 10.39 -6.16 17.02
N ALA A 56 11.06 -7.27 17.33
CA ALA A 56 11.39 -7.63 18.69
C ALA A 56 12.16 -6.47 19.35
N ARG A 57 11.73 -6.03 20.54
CA ARG A 57 12.26 -4.81 21.19
C ARG A 57 13.77 -4.82 21.46
N SER A 58 14.42 -5.98 21.42
CA SER A 58 15.87 -6.13 21.52
C SER A 58 16.65 -5.54 20.34
N GLU A 59 16.02 -5.34 19.17
CA GLU A 59 16.65 -4.81 17.95
C GLU A 59 16.23 -3.36 17.63
N ALA A 60 15.29 -2.80 18.38
CA ALA A 60 14.70 -1.49 18.11
C ALA A 60 15.69 -0.29 18.19
N ARG A 61 16.90 -0.50 18.73
CA ARG A 61 17.93 0.54 18.87
C ARG A 61 18.80 0.74 17.62
N THR A 62 18.61 -0.06 16.57
CA THR A 62 19.51 -0.10 15.41
C THR A 62 18.88 0.43 14.11
N TYR A 63 17.66 0.96 14.15
CA TYR A 63 17.07 1.56 12.96
C TYR A 63 17.77 2.87 12.62
N ALA A 64 18.57 2.85 11.55
CA ALA A 64 18.95 4.07 10.87
C ALA A 64 17.66 4.81 10.51
N VAL A 65 17.50 6.04 11.00
CA VAL A 65 16.42 6.91 10.55
C VAL A 65 16.66 7.11 9.06
N PRO A 66 15.75 6.66 8.17
CA PRO A 66 15.94 6.86 6.73
C PRO A 66 16.11 8.36 6.48
N GLN A 67 17.20 8.73 5.81
CA GLN A 67 17.36 10.11 5.38
C GLN A 67 16.32 10.37 4.30
N ARG A 68 15.34 11.22 4.62
CA ARG A 68 14.35 11.66 3.66
C ARG A 68 15.03 12.59 2.65
N PRO A 69 14.66 12.52 1.37
CA PRO A 69 15.13 13.49 0.39
C PRO A 69 14.70 14.90 0.81
N GLU A 70 15.48 15.88 0.38
CA GLU A 70 15.09 17.28 0.49
C GLU A 70 13.76 17.51 -0.24
N ARG A 71 12.88 18.32 0.35
CA ARG A 71 11.58 18.61 -0.24
C ARG A 71 11.76 19.53 -1.44
N ALA A 72 11.13 19.16 -2.56
CA ALA A 72 11.04 20.05 -3.71
C ALA A 72 10.30 21.36 -3.35
N ALA A 73 10.54 22.41 -4.14
CA ALA A 73 9.81 23.66 -4.00
C ALA A 73 8.31 23.45 -4.21
N GLU A 74 7.51 24.25 -3.52
CA GLU A 74 6.06 24.28 -3.71
C GLU A 74 5.72 24.68 -5.15
N THR A 75 4.81 23.93 -5.76
CA THR A 75 4.33 24.16 -7.12
C THR A 75 2.92 24.75 -7.14
N GLY A 76 2.15 24.57 -6.07
CA GLY A 76 0.85 25.22 -5.91
C GLY A 76 -0.10 24.54 -4.94
N THR A 77 -1.31 25.09 -4.84
CA THR A 77 -2.41 24.58 -4.02
C THR A 77 -3.68 24.48 -4.85
N TRP A 78 -4.40 23.35 -4.74
CA TRP A 78 -5.61 23.07 -5.50
C TRP A 78 -6.71 22.47 -4.62
N PRO A 79 -7.98 22.60 -5.01
CA PRO A 79 -9.04 21.76 -4.45
C PRO A 79 -8.75 20.27 -4.69
N SER A 80 -9.12 19.45 -3.73
CA SER A 80 -8.92 17.99 -3.70
C SER A 80 -10.22 17.34 -3.20
N PRO A 81 -10.62 16.18 -3.73
CA PRO A 81 -11.75 15.42 -3.18
C PRO A 81 -11.37 14.65 -1.90
N VAL A 82 -10.10 14.67 -1.50
CA VAL A 82 -9.55 13.91 -0.39
C VAL A 82 -9.09 14.84 0.72
N THR A 83 -9.43 14.50 1.97
CA THR A 83 -8.98 15.21 3.17
C THR A 83 -7.90 14.45 3.93
N ALA A 84 -7.21 15.13 4.84
CA ALA A 84 -6.32 14.46 5.80
C ALA A 84 -7.09 13.45 6.68
N ALA A 85 -8.36 13.73 7.00
CA ALA A 85 -9.21 12.83 7.77
C ALA A 85 -9.52 11.54 7.00
N ASP A 86 -9.74 11.60 5.69
CA ASP A 86 -9.96 10.43 4.85
C ASP A 86 -8.74 9.50 4.84
N VAL A 87 -7.55 10.07 4.62
CA VAL A 87 -6.29 9.32 4.67
C VAL A 87 -6.09 8.70 6.06
N ARG A 88 -6.39 9.45 7.13
CA ARG A 88 -6.19 8.97 8.50
C ARG A 88 -7.18 7.89 8.92
N SER A 89 -8.43 7.94 8.46
CA SER A 89 -9.49 7.08 8.97
C SER A 89 -9.58 5.73 8.25
N HIS A 90 -8.99 5.62 7.05
CA HIS A 90 -9.19 4.46 6.18
C HIS A 90 -7.87 3.75 5.85
N TYR A 91 -7.50 2.77 6.66
CA TYR A 91 -6.31 1.93 6.40
C TYR A 91 -6.33 1.26 5.00
N PRO A 92 -7.46 0.71 4.49
CA PRO A 92 -7.49 0.13 3.14
C PRO A 92 -7.19 1.15 2.04
N PHE A 93 -7.61 2.42 2.23
CA PHE A 93 -7.26 3.49 1.30
C PHE A 93 -5.76 3.79 1.36
N ARG A 94 -5.14 3.74 2.54
CA ARG A 94 -3.67 3.90 2.66
C ARG A 94 -2.90 2.77 1.97
N LEU A 95 -3.38 1.52 2.04
CA LEU A 95 -2.80 0.42 1.26
C LEU A 95 -2.80 0.77 -0.23
N LEU A 96 -3.95 1.22 -0.75
CA LEU A 96 -4.05 1.62 -2.15
C LEU A 96 -3.13 2.80 -2.51
N LEU A 97 -3.02 3.80 -1.63
CA LEU A 97 -2.06 4.89 -1.81
C LEU A 97 -0.63 4.37 -1.93
N ALA A 98 -0.25 3.37 -1.13
CA ALA A 98 1.07 2.74 -1.22
C ALA A 98 1.32 2.04 -2.57
N LEU A 99 0.26 1.52 -3.20
CA LEU A 99 0.32 0.88 -4.53
C LEU A 99 0.39 1.92 -5.68
N TYR A 100 -0.29 3.06 -5.54
CA TYR A 100 -0.27 4.14 -6.53
C TYR A 100 0.96 5.04 -6.42
N LEU A 101 1.55 5.11 -5.22
CA LEU A 101 2.71 5.93 -4.90
C LEU A 101 3.81 5.07 -4.25
N PRO A 102 4.41 4.12 -5.00
CA PRO A 102 5.42 3.24 -4.43
C PRO A 102 6.60 4.01 -3.82
N GLY A 103 7.01 3.60 -2.63
CA GLY A 103 8.11 4.21 -1.88
C GLY A 103 7.78 5.57 -1.23
N ALA A 104 6.55 6.06 -1.37
CA ALA A 104 6.11 7.22 -0.63
C ALA A 104 5.87 6.87 0.86
N GLU A 105 5.90 7.89 1.71
CA GLU A 105 5.63 7.77 3.14
C GLU A 105 4.65 8.85 3.61
N ILE A 106 3.94 8.58 4.71
CA ILE A 106 3.15 9.60 5.42
C ILE A 106 3.97 10.18 6.57
N VAL A 107 4.06 11.51 6.61
CA VAL A 107 4.63 12.28 7.72
C VAL A 107 3.70 13.41 8.14
N TYR A 108 3.90 13.93 9.35
CA TYR A 108 3.29 15.18 9.75
C TYR A 108 4.24 16.34 9.49
N HIS A 109 3.70 17.38 8.88
CA HIS A 109 4.39 18.64 8.68
C HIS A 109 3.76 19.70 9.60
N VAL A 110 4.61 20.56 10.16
CA VAL A 110 4.21 21.75 10.90
C VAL A 110 4.91 22.93 10.24
N ASP A 111 4.15 23.94 9.86
CA ASP A 111 4.71 25.17 9.28
C ASP A 111 5.17 26.17 10.37
N GLU A 112 5.72 27.31 9.95
CA GLU A 112 6.23 28.35 10.86
C GLU A 112 5.13 28.97 11.74
N SER A 113 3.87 28.91 11.31
CA SER A 113 2.72 29.39 12.08
C SER A 113 2.19 28.36 13.10
N GLY A 114 2.72 27.13 13.05
CA GLY A 114 2.26 26.00 13.86
C GLY A 114 1.10 25.23 13.24
N ALA A 115 0.69 25.53 12.01
CA ALA A 115 -0.36 24.79 11.34
C ALA A 115 0.15 23.41 10.91
N MET A 116 -0.67 22.38 11.16
CA MET A 116 -0.30 21.00 10.87
C MET A 116 -0.90 20.53 9.55
N ALA A 117 -0.13 19.73 8.80
CA ALA A 117 -0.59 19.03 7.61
C ALA A 117 -0.12 17.57 7.60
N LEU A 118 -0.92 16.69 7.01
CA LEU A 118 -0.52 15.34 6.66
C LEU A 118 0.20 15.46 5.33
N GLN A 119 1.45 15.04 5.30
CA GLN A 119 2.28 15.08 4.10
C GLN A 119 2.51 13.67 3.59
N ILE A 120 2.17 13.44 2.33
CA ILE A 120 2.66 12.30 1.55
C ILE A 120 3.96 12.75 0.91
N GLN A 121 5.06 12.08 1.20
CA GLN A 121 6.38 12.39 0.66
C GLN A 121 6.90 11.26 -0.19
N GLY A 122 7.18 11.55 -1.47
CA GLY A 122 7.80 10.63 -2.41
C GLY A 122 9.31 10.49 -2.21
N PRO A 123 9.91 9.41 -2.74
CA PRO A 123 11.33 9.12 -2.60
C PRO A 123 12.24 10.05 -3.45
N ASP A 124 11.64 10.79 -4.39
CA ASP A 124 12.30 11.79 -5.24
C ASP A 124 12.27 13.21 -4.65
N GLY A 125 11.72 13.38 -3.43
CA GLY A 125 11.54 14.69 -2.80
C GLY A 125 10.23 15.39 -3.18
N SER A 126 9.41 14.81 -4.05
CA SER A 126 8.04 15.28 -4.29
C SER A 126 7.16 15.10 -3.06
N TRP A 127 6.15 15.96 -2.92
CA TRP A 127 5.24 15.89 -1.78
C TRP A 127 3.87 16.48 -2.07
N ALA A 128 2.86 16.01 -1.31
CA ALA A 128 1.54 16.59 -1.20
C ALA A 128 1.16 16.77 0.28
N ARG A 129 0.56 17.92 0.62
CA ARG A 129 0.10 18.27 1.96
C ARG A 129 -1.40 18.44 1.98
N LEU A 130 -2.02 17.79 2.95
CA LEU A 130 -3.43 17.92 3.30
C LEU A 130 -3.51 18.58 4.68
N PRO A 131 -4.06 19.79 4.81
CA PRO A 131 -4.22 20.44 6.11
C PRO A 131 -4.96 19.55 7.12
N LEU A 132 -4.50 19.52 8.38
CA LEU A 132 -5.21 18.85 9.48
C LEU A 132 -6.32 19.70 10.07
N ALA A 133 -6.16 21.02 10.03
CA ALA A 133 -7.12 21.97 10.57
C ALA A 133 -8.03 22.49 9.45
N GLY A 134 -9.33 22.59 9.73
CA GLY A 134 -10.32 23.14 8.82
C GLY A 134 -11.08 22.05 8.07
N ASP A 135 -12.18 21.60 8.65
CA ASP A 135 -13.08 20.58 8.10
C ASP A 135 -13.81 21.05 6.81
N ALA A 136 -13.56 22.28 6.36
CA ALA A 136 -14.34 22.96 5.33
C ALA A 136 -13.63 23.10 3.97
N VAL A 137 -12.30 22.93 3.89
CA VAL A 137 -11.57 23.11 2.64
C VAL A 137 -10.66 21.92 2.36
N SER A 138 -11.14 21.03 1.49
CA SER A 138 -10.36 19.95 0.93
C SER A 138 -9.40 20.53 -0.11
N THR A 139 -8.27 21.08 0.34
CA THR A 139 -7.18 21.48 -0.55
C THR A 139 -5.98 20.56 -0.39
N VAL A 140 -5.19 20.49 -1.45
CA VAL A 140 -3.88 19.84 -1.46
C VAL A 140 -2.85 20.83 -1.98
N THR A 141 -1.79 21.00 -1.22
CA THR A 141 -0.61 21.77 -1.63
C THR A 141 0.49 20.80 -2.03
N CYS A 142 1.11 20.98 -3.19
CA CYS A 142 2.14 20.06 -3.68
C CYS A 142 3.46 20.76 -3.99
N GLY A 143 4.53 19.96 -4.05
CA GLY A 143 5.81 20.36 -4.60
C GLY A 143 6.49 19.17 -5.30
N GLY A 144 7.31 19.45 -6.31
CA GLY A 144 7.98 18.42 -7.12
C GLY A 144 7.10 17.86 -8.24
N ASP A 145 7.06 16.53 -8.39
CA ASP A 145 6.36 15.84 -9.48
C ASP A 145 4.87 16.26 -9.60
N PRO A 146 4.45 16.89 -10.72
CA PRO A 146 3.05 17.25 -10.94
C PRO A 146 2.12 16.04 -11.02
N GLY A 147 2.64 14.85 -11.33
CA GLY A 147 1.88 13.60 -11.39
C GLY A 147 1.49 13.04 -10.03
N LEU A 148 2.14 13.45 -8.93
CA LEU A 148 1.85 12.94 -7.58
C LEU A 148 0.40 13.23 -7.18
N ARG A 149 -0.08 14.46 -7.43
CA ARG A 149 -1.47 14.85 -7.13
C ARG A 149 -2.47 13.99 -7.89
N THR A 150 -2.26 13.83 -9.20
CA THR A 150 -3.15 13.04 -10.06
C THR A 150 -3.20 11.59 -9.61
N ARG A 151 -2.06 10.95 -9.33
CA ARG A 151 -2.00 9.56 -8.85
C ARG A 151 -2.71 9.38 -7.51
N PHE A 152 -2.54 10.34 -6.61
CA PHE A 152 -3.25 10.39 -5.32
C PHE A 152 -4.77 10.49 -5.49
N GLU A 153 -5.25 11.41 -6.33
CA GLU A 153 -6.68 11.58 -6.61
C GLU A 153 -7.27 10.40 -7.39
N ASP A 154 -6.50 9.79 -8.29
CA ASP A 154 -6.89 8.58 -9.03
C ASP A 154 -7.05 7.37 -8.10
N ALA A 155 -6.17 7.21 -7.10
CA ALA A 155 -6.32 6.20 -6.06
C ALA A 155 -7.62 6.41 -5.27
N TRP A 156 -7.94 7.65 -4.89
CA TRP A 156 -9.20 7.97 -4.21
C TRP A 156 -10.42 7.65 -5.06
N ARG A 157 -10.39 8.04 -6.34
CA ARG A 157 -11.49 7.75 -7.28
C ARG A 157 -11.67 6.24 -7.43
N TRP A 158 -10.59 5.50 -7.71
CA TRP A 158 -10.66 4.04 -7.83
C TRP A 158 -11.20 3.39 -6.56
N TRP A 159 -10.76 3.83 -5.38
CA TRP A 159 -11.22 3.24 -4.12
C TRP A 159 -12.72 3.42 -3.92
N ASN A 160 -13.26 4.60 -4.23
CA ASN A 160 -14.69 4.86 -4.15
C ASN A 160 -15.49 4.09 -5.21
N ASP A 161 -15.01 4.09 -6.45
CA ASP A 161 -15.68 3.43 -7.58
C ASP A 161 -15.71 1.90 -7.40
N SER A 162 -14.69 1.32 -6.77
CA SER A 162 -14.60 -0.11 -6.43
C SER A 162 -15.36 -0.49 -5.15
N GLY A 163 -16.15 0.42 -4.57
CA GLY A 163 -16.97 0.14 -3.40
C GLY A 163 -16.19 0.11 -2.07
N ARG A 164 -15.07 0.81 -2.01
CA ARG A 164 -14.19 0.96 -0.83
C ARG A 164 -13.74 -0.40 -0.26
N PRO A 165 -13.04 -1.22 -1.07
CA PRO A 165 -12.60 -2.55 -0.64
C PRO A 165 -11.74 -2.49 0.62
N SER A 166 -11.93 -3.48 1.49
CA SER A 166 -11.08 -3.77 2.65
C SER A 166 -9.80 -4.51 2.23
N HIS A 167 -8.81 -4.60 3.12
CA HIS A 167 -7.52 -5.26 2.84
C HIS A 167 -7.67 -6.69 2.31
N ASP A 168 -8.59 -7.48 2.86
CA ASP A 168 -8.83 -8.87 2.45
C ASP A 168 -9.39 -9.04 1.03
N ARG A 169 -9.68 -7.93 0.34
CA ARG A 169 -10.00 -7.91 -1.09
C ARG A 169 -8.76 -7.77 -1.97
N PHE A 170 -7.56 -7.72 -1.39
CA PHE A 170 -6.31 -7.64 -2.11
C PHE A 170 -5.49 -8.92 -1.97
N GLY A 171 -4.99 -9.41 -3.10
CA GLY A 171 -4.03 -10.49 -3.19
C GLY A 171 -2.60 -9.98 -3.19
N TYR A 172 -1.65 -10.84 -2.79
CA TYR A 172 -0.22 -10.58 -2.90
C TYR A 172 0.48 -11.77 -3.53
N ALA A 173 1.39 -11.49 -4.44
CA ALA A 173 2.25 -12.47 -5.06
C ALA A 173 3.70 -11.99 -5.01
N ARG A 174 4.60 -12.93 -4.76
CA ARG A 174 6.03 -12.78 -4.99
C ARG A 174 6.50 -13.95 -5.82
N GLU A 175 7.00 -13.64 -7.00
CA GLU A 175 7.54 -14.61 -7.93
C GLU A 175 8.94 -15.05 -7.51
N ALA A 176 9.40 -16.20 -8.01
CA ALA A 176 10.67 -16.79 -7.63
C ALA A 176 11.89 -15.92 -8.04
N ASP A 177 11.72 -15.06 -9.04
CA ASP A 177 12.72 -14.07 -9.48
C ASP A 177 12.78 -12.83 -8.56
N GLY A 178 11.94 -12.79 -7.54
CA GLY A 178 11.85 -11.72 -6.56
C GLY A 178 10.82 -10.66 -6.91
N THR A 179 10.29 -10.60 -8.14
CA THR A 179 9.25 -9.64 -8.53
C THR A 179 7.99 -9.84 -7.69
N ALA A 180 7.30 -8.74 -7.36
CA ALA A 180 6.11 -8.80 -6.53
C ALA A 180 5.00 -7.94 -7.11
N TYR A 181 3.75 -8.34 -6.87
CA TYR A 181 2.58 -7.56 -7.24
C TYR A 181 1.44 -7.78 -6.25
N VAL A 182 0.55 -6.80 -6.23
CA VAL A 182 -0.74 -6.86 -5.56
C VAL A 182 -1.83 -6.79 -6.61
N TRP A 183 -2.93 -7.48 -6.37
CA TRP A 183 -4.11 -7.34 -7.21
C TRP A 183 -5.38 -7.21 -6.39
N HIS A 184 -6.36 -6.52 -6.93
CA HIS A 184 -7.72 -6.51 -6.39
C HIS A 184 -8.41 -7.81 -6.82
N ILE A 185 -8.78 -8.64 -5.85
CA ILE A 185 -9.30 -9.99 -6.08
C ILE A 185 -10.59 -10.00 -6.94
N PRO A 186 -11.56 -9.09 -6.71
CA PRO A 186 -12.81 -9.08 -7.47
C PRO A 186 -12.67 -8.81 -8.97
N ASP A 187 -11.79 -7.90 -9.39
CA ASP A 187 -11.70 -7.44 -10.80
C ASP A 187 -10.36 -7.73 -11.47
N GLY A 188 -9.35 -8.19 -10.72
CA GLY A 188 -8.02 -8.51 -11.24
C GLY A 188 -7.12 -7.31 -11.52
N THR A 189 -7.53 -6.08 -11.15
CA THR A 189 -6.68 -4.89 -11.26
C THR A 189 -5.38 -5.14 -10.52
N ARG A 190 -4.23 -4.89 -11.17
CA ARG A 190 -2.91 -5.26 -10.67
C ARG A 190 -1.99 -4.05 -10.55
N TRP A 191 -1.18 -4.06 -9.49
CA TRP A 191 -0.09 -3.12 -9.23
C TRP A 191 1.20 -3.90 -9.00
N ASP A 192 2.23 -3.62 -9.78
CA ASP A 192 3.56 -4.16 -9.54
C ASP A 192 4.23 -3.38 -8.39
N ILE A 193 4.90 -4.10 -7.49
CA ILE A 193 5.59 -3.52 -6.35
C ILE A 193 7.08 -3.44 -6.69
N PRO A 194 7.69 -2.24 -6.65
CA PRO A 194 9.14 -2.11 -6.75
C PRO A 194 9.81 -2.84 -5.59
N VAL A 195 10.80 -3.67 -5.91
CA VAL A 195 11.64 -4.39 -4.94
C VAL A 195 12.97 -3.70 -4.72
#